data_AF-A6HHZ3-F1
#
_entry.id   AF-A6HHZ3-F1
#
_cell.length_a   1.000
_cell.length_b   1.000
_cell.length_c   1.000
_cell.angle_alpha   90.00
_cell.angle_beta   90.00
_cell.angle_gamma   90.00
#
_symmetry.space_group_name_H-M   'P 1'
#
loop_
_entity.id
_entity.type
_entity.pdbx_description
1 polymer ?
#
loop_
_entity_poly.entity_id
_entity_poly.type
_entity_poly.pdbx_seq_one_letter_code
_entity_poly.pdbx_strand_id
1 'polypeptide(L)'
;MELSRRICLVRLWLLLLSFLLGFSAGSALNWREQEGKEVWDYVTVREDARMFWWLYYATNPCKNFSELPLVMWLQGGPGGSSTGFGNFEEIGPLDTRLKPRNTTWVR
;
A
#
# COMPACT_ATOMS: atom_id res chain seq x y z
N MET A 1 -42.41 22.02 38.05
CA MET A 1 -41.17 22.55 37.42
C MET A 1 -40.13 21.46 37.18
N GLU A 2 -40.07 20.36 37.96
CA GLU A 2 -39.15 19.24 37.71
C GLU A 2 -39.31 18.52 36.36
N LEU A 3 -40.54 18.31 35.88
CA LEU A 3 -40.78 17.45 34.70
C LEU A 3 -40.18 18.05 33.43
N SER A 4 -40.33 19.37 33.24
CA SER A 4 -39.73 20.11 32.12
C SER A 4 -38.19 20.06 32.17
N ARG A 5 -37.61 20.16 33.37
CA ARG A 5 -36.16 20.08 33.59
C ARG A 5 -35.61 18.69 33.32
N ARG A 6 -36.35 17.62 33.66
CA ARG A 6 -35.99 16.23 33.34
C ARG A 6 -36.06 15.95 31.84
N ILE A 7 -37.07 16.46 31.14
CA ILE A 7 -37.21 16.34 29.68
C ILE A 7 -36.06 17.08 28.96
N CYS A 8 -35.68 18.26 29.44
CA CYS A 8 -34.57 19.05 28.90
C CYS A 8 -33.23 18.32 29.05
N LEU A 9 -32.97 17.73 30.23
CA LEU A 9 -31.76 16.94 30.48
C LEU A 9 -31.72 15.71 29.57
N VAL A 10 -32.82 14.96 29.42
CA VAL A 10 -32.85 13.79 28.52
C VAL A 10 -32.57 14.18 27.07
N ARG A 11 -33.13 15.31 26.58
CA ARG A 11 -32.83 15.82 25.23
C ARG A 11 -31.37 16.23 25.08
N LEU A 12 -30.78 16.86 26.09
CA LEU A 12 -29.37 17.26 26.07
C LEU A 12 -28.44 16.03 26.04
N TRP A 13 -28.77 14.99 26.81
CA TRP A 13 -28.03 13.72 26.80
C TRP A 13 -28.16 12.97 25.48
N LEU A 14 -29.34 12.97 24.84
CA LEU A 14 -29.55 12.37 23.52
C LEU A 14 -28.76 13.11 22.43
N LEU A 15 -28.66 14.45 22.50
CA LEU A 15 -27.85 15.27 21.59
C LEU A 15 -26.35 15.04 21.79
N LEU A 16 -25.88 14.92 23.04
CA LEU A 16 -24.50 14.57 23.35
C LEU A 16 -24.14 13.15 22.88
N LEU A 17 -25.03 12.18 23.08
CA LEU A 17 -24.82 10.80 22.65
C LEU A 17 -24.75 10.69 21.11
N SER A 18 -25.60 11.44 20.40
CA SER A 18 -25.56 11.48 18.93
C SER A 18 -24.30 12.19 18.40
N PHE A 19 -23.80 13.23 19.08
CA PHE A 19 -22.53 13.86 18.75
C PHE A 19 -21.32 12.94 18.99
N LEU A 20 -21.33 12.18 20.09
CA LEU A 20 -20.26 11.22 20.42
C LEU A 20 -20.27 9.99 19.50
N LEU A 21 -21.44 9.50 19.09
CA LEU A 21 -21.58 8.41 18.11
C LEU A 21 -21.26 8.88 16.67
N GLY A 22 -21.51 10.14 16.35
CA GLY A 22 -21.10 10.74 15.07
C GLY A 22 -19.57 10.85 14.92
N PHE A 23 -18.85 10.98 16.04
CA PHE A 23 -17.39 11.09 16.04
C PHE A 23 -16.66 9.75 15.88
N SER A 24 -17.26 8.63 16.30
CA SER A 24 -16.66 7.29 16.10
C SER A 24 -16.87 6.73 14.69
N ALA A 25 -17.83 7.26 13.93
CA ALA A 25 -18.11 6.82 12.56
C ALA A 25 -17.23 7.51 11.49
N GLY A 26 -16.46 8.55 11.87
CA GLY A 26 -15.70 9.39 10.95
C GLY A 26 -14.21 9.09 10.80
N SER A 27 -13.67 8.09 11.50
CA SER A 27 -12.23 7.79 11.53
C SER A 27 -11.89 6.35 11.17
N ALA A 28 -12.75 5.68 10.40
CA ALA A 28 -12.29 4.62 9.52
C ALA A 28 -11.78 5.28 8.22
N LEU A 29 -10.67 6.04 8.32
CA LEU A 29 -9.83 6.28 7.16
C LEU A 29 -9.37 4.89 6.74
N ASN A 30 -10.11 4.32 5.79
CA ASN A 30 -9.66 3.24 4.96
C ASN A 30 -8.40 3.79 4.28
N TRP A 31 -7.24 3.66 4.93
CA TRP A 31 -6.02 3.53 4.16
C TRP A 31 -6.38 2.37 3.24
N ARG A 32 -6.71 2.65 1.99
CA ARG A 32 -6.41 1.67 0.98
C ARG A 32 -4.90 1.75 0.97
N GLU A 33 -4.26 0.68 1.41
CA GLU A 33 -2.84 0.51 1.16
C GLU A 33 -2.74 0.70 -0.34
N GLN A 34 -2.25 1.88 -0.75
CA GLN A 34 -2.30 2.31 -2.14
C GLN A 34 -1.56 1.22 -2.88
N GLU A 35 -2.29 0.46 -3.69
CA GLU A 35 -1.72 -0.62 -4.46
C GLU A 35 -0.60 0.01 -5.30
N GLY A 36 0.64 -0.44 -5.07
CA GLY A 36 1.81 0.18 -5.66
C GLY A 36 1.70 0.13 -7.18
N LYS A 37 1.95 1.26 -7.86
CA LYS A 37 1.98 1.26 -9.32
C LYS A 37 3.09 0.33 -9.79
N GLU A 38 2.79 -0.52 -10.76
CA GLU A 38 3.76 -1.40 -11.41
C GLU A 38 3.59 -1.37 -12.93
N VAL A 39 4.68 -1.65 -13.64
CA VAL A 39 4.69 -1.83 -15.10
C VAL A 39 5.72 -2.91 -15.45
N TRP A 40 5.46 -3.67 -16.51
CA TRP A 40 6.34 -4.74 -16.98
C TRP A 40 6.23 -4.85 -18.50
N ASP A 41 7.30 -5.28 -19.15
CA ASP A 41 7.34 -5.49 -20.59
C ASP A 41 8.54 -6.37 -20.99
N TYR A 42 8.73 -6.54 -22.29
CA TYR A 42 9.90 -7.12 -22.91
C TYR A 42 10.70 -6.06 -23.67
N VAL A 43 12.02 -6.10 -23.54
CA VAL A 43 12.94 -5.32 -24.39
C VAL A 43 13.70 -6.26 -25.32
N THR A 44 13.83 -5.87 -26.59
CA THR A 44 14.67 -6.63 -27.55
C THR A 44 16.13 -6.32 -27.29
N VAL A 45 16.94 -7.34 -27.04
CA VAL A 45 18.37 -7.20 -26.72
C VAL A 45 19.24 -7.47 -27.96
N ARG A 46 18.84 -8.45 -28.79
CA ARG A 46 19.42 -8.77 -30.10
C ARG A 46 18.38 -9.56 -30.92
N GLU A 47 18.72 -9.90 -32.16
CA GLU A 47 17.90 -10.81 -32.99
C GLU A 47 17.56 -12.09 -32.22
N ASP A 48 16.28 -12.46 -32.24
CA ASP A 48 15.68 -13.59 -31.52
C ASP A 48 15.88 -13.62 -29.99
N ALA A 49 16.31 -12.52 -29.36
CA ALA A 49 16.47 -12.45 -27.91
C ALA A 49 15.74 -11.24 -27.30
N ARG A 50 14.83 -11.51 -26.37
CA ARG A 50 14.10 -10.52 -25.61
C ARG A 50 14.29 -10.74 -24.11
N MET A 51 14.37 -9.66 -23.35
CA MET A 51 14.50 -9.68 -21.90
C MET A 51 13.21 -9.13 -21.27
N PHE A 52 12.61 -9.91 -20.39
CA PHE A 52 11.52 -9.45 -19.54
C PHE A 52 12.05 -8.55 -18.43
N TRP A 53 11.32 -7.49 -18.09
CA TRP A 53 11.59 -6.63 -16.95
C TRP A 53 10.30 -6.24 -16.23
N TRP A 54 10.40 -5.96 -14.93
CA TRP A 54 9.28 -5.56 -14.07
C TRP A 54 9.72 -4.45 -13.14
N LEU A 55 9.04 -3.30 -13.22
CA LEU A 55 9.29 -2.11 -12.41
C LEU A 55 8.15 -1.90 -11.40
N TYR A 56 8.53 -1.74 -10.14
CA TYR A 56 7.68 -1.22 -9.08
C TYR A 56 8.01 0.24 -8.83
N TYR A 57 6.99 1.09 -8.72
CA TYR A 57 7.16 2.48 -8.33
C TYR A 57 7.26 2.57 -6.80
N ALA A 58 8.26 3.29 -6.32
CA ALA A 58 8.45 3.47 -4.89
C ALA A 58 7.27 4.22 -4.24
N THR A 59 6.85 3.76 -3.08
CA THR A 59 5.75 4.34 -2.30
C THR A 59 6.33 4.99 -1.05
N ASN A 60 6.27 6.31 -0.93
CA ASN A 60 6.78 7.04 0.23
C ASN A 60 5.76 8.08 0.71
N PRO A 61 5.55 8.26 2.02
CA PRO A 61 4.57 9.20 2.54
C PRO A 61 4.91 10.68 2.28
N CYS A 62 6.19 11.00 2.02
CA CYS A 62 6.68 12.37 1.95
C CYS A 62 7.23 12.78 0.58
N LYS A 63 7.55 11.82 -0.30
CA LYS A 63 8.23 12.08 -1.59
C LYS A 63 7.50 11.38 -2.73
N ASN A 64 7.51 12.02 -3.91
CA ASN A 64 7.09 11.37 -5.14
C ASN A 64 8.11 10.29 -5.55
N PHE A 65 7.67 9.23 -6.23
CA PHE A 65 8.57 8.18 -6.73
C PHE A 65 9.71 8.73 -7.63
N SER A 66 9.47 9.86 -8.31
CA SER A 66 10.47 10.53 -9.16
C SER A 66 11.58 11.23 -8.39
N GLU A 67 11.43 11.42 -7.08
CA GLU A 67 12.43 12.01 -6.17
C GLU A 67 13.26 10.96 -5.43
N LEU A 68 12.97 9.68 -5.65
CA LEU A 68 13.61 8.53 -5.03
C LEU A 68 14.58 7.87 -6.02
N PRO A 69 15.62 7.16 -5.55
CA PRO A 69 16.57 6.51 -6.44
C PRO A 69 15.91 5.37 -7.23
N LEU A 70 16.34 5.21 -8.49
CA LEU A 70 16.02 4.02 -9.28
C LEU A 70 16.99 2.90 -8.91
N VAL A 71 16.45 1.77 -8.45
CA VAL A 71 17.22 0.55 -8.17
C VAL A 71 16.97 -0.48 -9.26
N MET A 72 18.03 -0.98 -9.87
CA MET A 72 17.99 -2.11 -10.80
C MET A 72 18.51 -3.37 -10.11
N TRP A 73 17.73 -4.43 -10.13
CA TRP A 73 18.08 -5.72 -9.52
C TRP A 73 18.23 -6.81 -10.59
N LEU A 74 19.36 -7.52 -10.55
CA LEU A 74 19.68 -8.62 -11.46
C LEU A 74 20.08 -9.85 -10.66
N GLN A 75 19.34 -10.94 -10.82
CA GLN A 75 19.69 -12.19 -10.17
C GLN A 75 20.91 -12.83 -10.83
N GLY A 76 21.76 -13.41 -10.00
CA GLY A 76 22.91 -14.19 -10.42
C GLY A 76 22.57 -15.62 -10.83
N GLY A 77 23.53 -16.53 -10.62
CA GLY A 77 23.43 -17.93 -11.01
C GLY A 77 24.70 -18.39 -11.72
N PRO A 78 24.66 -18.67 -13.04
CA PRO A 78 23.81 -18.06 -14.08
C PRO A 78 22.41 -18.64 -14.27
N GLY A 79 21.50 -17.85 -14.86
CA GLY A 79 20.14 -18.29 -15.23
C GLY A 79 19.06 -18.10 -14.16
N GLY A 80 19.40 -17.50 -13.01
CA GLY A 80 18.43 -17.14 -11.99
C GLY A 80 17.46 -16.07 -12.48
N SER A 81 16.17 -16.23 -12.18
CA SER A 81 15.15 -15.24 -12.52
C SER A 81 15.11 -14.14 -11.47
N SER A 82 15.32 -12.89 -11.87
CA SER A 82 15.09 -11.71 -11.00
C SER A 82 13.64 -11.59 -10.55
N THR A 83 12.69 -12.09 -11.35
CA THR A 83 11.28 -12.11 -10.97
C THR A 83 10.97 -13.25 -9.99
N GLY A 84 11.59 -14.43 -10.16
CA GLY A 84 11.39 -15.54 -9.24
C GLY A 84 12.03 -15.26 -7.88
N PHE A 85 13.36 -15.21 -7.87
CA PHE A 85 14.14 -15.06 -6.63
C PHE A 85 14.06 -13.63 -6.10
N GLY A 86 14.55 -12.66 -6.87
CA GLY A 86 14.62 -11.26 -6.46
C GLY A 86 13.26 -10.71 -6.01
N ASN A 87 12.23 -10.81 -6.85
CA ASN A 87 10.92 -10.27 -6.53
C ASN A 87 10.16 -11.13 -5.50
N PHE A 88 9.93 -12.41 -5.76
CA PHE A 88 9.03 -13.21 -4.90
C PHE A 88 9.71 -13.90 -3.71
N GLU A 89 11.02 -14.11 -3.71
CA GLU A 89 11.72 -14.77 -2.60
C GLU A 89 12.50 -13.77 -1.72
N GLU A 90 12.95 -12.65 -2.26
CA GLU A 90 13.88 -11.73 -1.59
C GLU A 90 13.25 -10.35 -1.27
N ILE A 91 13.22 -9.42 -2.23
CA ILE A 91 13.05 -7.97 -2.00
C ILE A 91 11.72 -7.37 -2.50
N GLY A 92 10.93 -8.13 -3.27
CA GLY A 92 9.69 -7.63 -3.84
C GLY A 92 8.55 -7.44 -2.83
N PRO A 93 7.44 -6.83 -3.27
CA PRO A 93 6.33 -6.49 -2.38
C PRO A 93 5.53 -7.70 -1.90
N LEU A 94 5.55 -8.82 -2.64
CA LEU A 94 4.79 -10.03 -2.34
C LEU A 94 5.72 -11.25 -2.21
N ASP A 95 5.39 -12.18 -1.31
CA ASP A 95 6.00 -13.50 -1.24
C ASP A 95 5.49 -14.48 -2.30
N THR A 96 6.09 -15.66 -2.37
CA THR A 96 5.69 -16.75 -3.29
C THR A 96 4.26 -17.24 -3.07
N ARG A 97 3.61 -16.85 -1.97
CA ARG A 97 2.19 -17.11 -1.66
C ARG A 97 1.32 -15.87 -1.80
N LEU A 98 1.83 -14.84 -2.49
CA LEU A 98 1.17 -13.56 -2.73
C LEU A 98 0.80 -12.81 -1.45
N LYS A 99 1.60 -12.96 -0.38
CA LYS A 99 1.43 -12.21 0.86
C LYS A 99 2.34 -10.97 0.87
N PRO A 100 1.82 -9.79 1.29
CA PRO A 100 2.64 -8.60 1.42
C PRO A 100 3.85 -8.79 2.34
N ARG A 101 4.99 -8.23 1.95
CA ARG A 101 6.21 -8.16 2.77
C ARG A 101 6.37 -6.79 3.42
N ASN A 102 6.76 -6.79 4.69
CA ASN A 102 7.18 -5.58 5.41
C ASN A 102 8.66 -5.21 5.17
N THR A 103 9.44 -6.10 4.56
CA THR A 103 10.87 -5.91 4.23
C THR A 103 11.11 -5.54 2.77
N THR A 104 10.05 -5.24 2.01
CA THR A 104 10.19 -4.87 0.59
C THR A 104 11.00 -3.59 0.43
N TRP A 105 11.78 -3.50 -0.66
CA TRP A 105 12.57 -2.32 -0.98
C TRP A 105 11.77 -1.21 -1.67
N VAL A 106 10.47 -1.42 -1.91
CA VAL A 106 9.59 -0.46 -2.60
C VAL A 106 9.10 0.67 -1.67
N ARG A 107 9.28 0.56 -0.35
CA ARG A 107 8.74 1.49 0.67
C ARG A 107 9.81 2.38 1.31
#